data_AF-A0A3D3NAB2-F1
#
_entry.id   AF-A0A3D3NAB2-F1
#
_cell.length_a   1.000
_cell.length_b   1.000
_cell.length_c   1.000
_cell.angle_alpha   90.00
_cell.angle_beta   90.00
_cell.angle_gamma   90.00
#
_symmetry.space_group_name_H-M   'P 1'
#
loop_
_entity.id
_entity.type
_entity.pdbx_description
1 polymer ?
#
loop_
_entity_poly.entity_id
_entity_poly.type
_entity_poly.pdbx_seq_one_letter_code
_entity_poly.pdbx_strand_id
1 'polypeptide(L)'
;VQHLAPDHKSILSDLIQRYTRMRVFEVEDGMAVQANCAYIIPPNRDMALLDGTLQLLEPSEPRGHRLPVDFLFRSLAQDQHERAIGIVLSGTGSDGAQGVRSIKDEGGLVIAQSPDSAEYDGMPRSAIATGVVDYELAPADMPAQLIAYATRALGTHQGSVAKDPSRSDEDLKKIMILLRAQTGHDFSQYKPSTIQRRTTRRMAVHQIGTLASYVRYLQQTPLELEALFRDLLIGVTSFFRDPEAFKVLEG
;
A
#
# COMPACT_ATOMS: atom_id res chain seq x y z
N VAL A 1 4.81 -2.11 -13.79
CA VAL A 1 6.23 -1.99 -14.16
C VAL A 1 6.80 -3.38 -14.27
N GLN A 2 7.50 -3.68 -15.36
CA GLN A 2 8.20 -4.95 -15.54
C GLN A 2 9.65 -4.64 -15.91
N HIS A 3 10.60 -5.45 -15.44
CA HIS A 3 11.96 -5.41 -15.96
C HIS A 3 11.96 -5.90 -17.40
N LEU A 4 11.98 -4.96 -18.35
CA LEU A 4 11.99 -5.25 -19.78
C LEU A 4 13.42 -5.25 -20.31
N ALA A 5 13.71 -6.17 -21.24
CA ALA A 5 14.95 -6.13 -21.98
C ALA A 5 14.95 -4.89 -22.91
N PRO A 6 16.06 -4.15 -23.00
CA PRO A 6 16.16 -2.93 -23.80
C PRO A 6 16.05 -3.07 -25.31
N ASP A 7 16.48 -4.21 -25.84
CA ASP A 7 16.84 -4.32 -27.26
C ASP A 7 15.64 -4.78 -28.09
N HIS A 8 14.48 -4.97 -27.46
CA HIS A 8 13.27 -5.47 -28.09
C HIS A 8 12.12 -4.52 -27.80
N LYS A 9 11.37 -4.18 -28.85
CA LYS A 9 10.09 -3.49 -28.70
C LYS A 9 9.20 -4.34 -27.79
N SER A 10 8.71 -3.75 -26.71
CA SER A 10 7.91 -4.47 -25.72
C SER A 10 6.61 -4.93 -26.36
N ILE A 11 6.50 -6.21 -26.69
CA ILE A 11 5.25 -6.84 -27.13
C ILE A 11 4.25 -7.02 -25.97
N LEU A 12 4.64 -6.62 -24.75
CA LEU A 12 3.86 -6.82 -23.55
C LEU A 12 2.51 -6.10 -23.61
N SER A 13 2.50 -4.86 -24.10
CA SER A 13 1.26 -4.08 -24.26
C SER A 13 0.27 -4.81 -25.18
N ASP A 14 0.76 -5.31 -26.32
CA ASP A 14 -0.05 -6.07 -27.30
C ASP A 14 -0.51 -7.44 -26.77
N LEU A 15 0.28 -8.07 -25.89
CA LEU A 15 -0.09 -9.32 -25.24
C LEU A 15 -1.20 -9.09 -24.23
N ILE A 16 -1.02 -8.13 -23.32
CA ILE A 16 -2.00 -7.83 -22.26
C ILE A 16 -3.32 -7.39 -22.88
N GLN A 17 -3.30 -6.59 -23.95
CA GLN A 17 -4.50 -6.10 -24.63
C GLN A 17 -5.44 -7.22 -25.10
N ARG A 18 -4.92 -8.43 -25.37
CA ARG A 18 -5.72 -9.60 -25.78
C ARG A 18 -6.50 -10.23 -24.64
N TYR A 19 -6.07 -10.02 -23.40
CA TYR A 19 -6.63 -10.64 -22.19
C TYR A 19 -7.47 -9.69 -21.35
N THR A 20 -7.62 -8.42 -21.76
CA THR A 20 -8.40 -7.43 -21.02
C THR A 20 -9.25 -6.55 -21.92
N ARG A 21 -10.38 -6.08 -21.37
CA ARG A 21 -11.23 -5.05 -21.98
C ARG A 21 -10.73 -3.63 -21.66
N MET A 22 -9.79 -3.49 -20.74
CA MET A 22 -9.13 -2.22 -20.46
C MET A 22 -8.32 -1.77 -21.67
N ARG A 23 -8.18 -0.45 -21.85
CA ARG A 23 -7.24 0.09 -22.84
C ARG A 23 -5.82 -0.05 -22.31
N VAL A 24 -4.92 -0.64 -23.08
CA VAL A 24 -3.51 -0.83 -22.71
C VAL A 24 -2.66 0.17 -23.47
N PHE A 25 -1.81 0.91 -22.75
CA PHE A 25 -0.91 1.91 -23.31
C PHE A 25 0.53 1.59 -22.94
N GLU A 26 1.44 1.72 -23.91
CA GLU A 26 2.84 2.03 -23.56
C GLU A 26 2.88 3.50 -23.11
N VAL A 27 3.53 3.76 -21.99
CA VAL A 27 3.52 5.10 -21.37
C VAL A 27 4.35 6.07 -22.20
N GLU A 28 3.78 7.26 -22.40
CA GLU A 28 4.48 8.44 -22.91
C GLU A 28 4.63 9.44 -21.75
N ASP A 29 5.64 10.29 -21.84
CA ASP A 29 5.92 11.27 -20.79
C ASP A 29 4.77 12.28 -20.64
N GLY A 30 4.37 12.54 -19.39
CA GLY A 30 3.26 13.42 -19.05
C GLY A 30 1.86 12.82 -19.25
N MET A 31 1.74 11.52 -19.50
CA MET A 31 0.45 10.88 -19.77
C MET A 31 -0.45 10.87 -18.53
N ALA A 32 -1.66 11.43 -18.64
CA ALA A 32 -2.64 11.42 -17.56
C ALA A 32 -3.22 10.02 -17.29
N VAL A 33 -3.29 9.61 -16.03
CA VAL A 33 -3.89 8.34 -15.61
C VAL A 33 -5.41 8.42 -15.67
N GLN A 34 -6.02 7.43 -16.32
CA GLN A 34 -7.47 7.31 -16.48
C GLN A 34 -7.96 5.96 -15.96
N ALA A 35 -9.19 5.94 -15.47
CA ALA A 35 -9.87 4.70 -15.10
C ALA A 35 -9.98 3.74 -16.30
N ASN A 36 -10.04 2.43 -16.00
CA ASN A 36 -10.16 1.35 -16.99
C ASN A 36 -9.03 1.31 -18.04
N CYS A 37 -7.83 1.73 -17.64
CA CYS A 37 -6.64 1.71 -18.47
C CYS A 37 -5.50 0.97 -17.76
N ALA A 38 -4.66 0.27 -18.52
CA ALA A 38 -3.43 -0.36 -18.05
C ALA A 38 -2.23 0.31 -18.73
N TYR A 39 -1.22 0.66 -17.93
CA TYR A 39 -0.07 1.44 -18.38
C TYR A 39 1.22 0.63 -18.24
N ILE A 40 1.93 0.49 -19.34
CA ILE A 40 3.15 -0.30 -19.44
C ILE A 40 4.33 0.64 -19.62
N ILE A 41 5.30 0.53 -18.72
CA ILE A 41 6.53 1.32 -18.78
C ILE A 41 7.33 0.95 -20.06
N PRO A 42 7.83 1.93 -20.82
CA PRO A 42 8.73 1.65 -21.93
C PRO A 42 10.10 1.16 -21.43
N PRO A 43 10.89 0.46 -22.26
CA PRO A 43 12.23 0.03 -21.89
C PRO A 43 13.15 1.23 -21.60
N ASN A 44 14.15 1.02 -20.72
CA ASN A 44 15.18 2.00 -20.38
C ASN A 44 14.69 3.33 -19.77
N ARG A 45 13.53 3.34 -19.13
CA ARG A 45 13.01 4.49 -18.39
C ARG A 45 12.68 4.09 -16.96
N ASP A 46 12.77 5.07 -16.08
CA ASP A 46 12.09 5.03 -14.77
C ASP A 46 10.76 5.77 -14.90
N MET A 47 9.77 5.37 -14.10
CA MET A 47 8.42 5.94 -14.16
C MET A 47 7.97 6.37 -12.77
N ALA A 48 7.49 7.60 -12.67
CA ALA A 48 6.88 8.16 -11.47
C ALA A 48 5.45 8.61 -11.74
N LEU A 49 4.67 8.76 -10.66
CA LEU A 49 3.37 9.43 -10.69
C LEU A 49 3.50 10.80 -10.00
N LEU A 50 3.02 11.86 -10.65
CA LEU A 50 2.95 13.20 -10.09
C LEU A 50 1.69 13.90 -10.58
N ASP A 51 0.87 14.39 -9.66
CA ASP A 51 -0.40 15.07 -9.91
C ASP A 51 -1.32 14.26 -10.85
N GLY A 52 -1.36 12.94 -10.67
CA GLY A 52 -2.14 12.03 -11.52
C GLY A 52 -1.60 11.82 -12.93
N THR A 53 -0.38 12.27 -13.24
CA THR A 53 0.30 12.08 -14.53
C THR A 53 1.53 11.18 -14.39
N LEU A 54 1.76 10.33 -15.39
CA LEU A 54 2.94 9.46 -15.45
C LEU A 54 4.11 10.24 -16.06
N GLN A 55 5.20 10.31 -15.32
CA GLN A 55 6.42 11.01 -15.70
C GLN A 55 7.51 9.98 -16.01
N LEU A 56 8.16 10.09 -17.15
CA LEU A 56 9.25 9.21 -17.57
C LEU A 56 10.60 9.90 -17.37
N LEU A 57 11.49 9.23 -16.67
CA LEU A 57 12.82 9.75 -16.37
C LEU A 57 13.91 8.90 -17.01
N GLU A 58 15.03 9.54 -17.28
CA GLU A 58 16.28 8.82 -17.52
C GLU A 58 16.71 8.12 -16.23
N PRO A 59 17.02 6.81 -16.30
CA PRO A 59 17.36 6.08 -15.09
C PRO A 59 18.68 6.56 -14.49
N SER A 60 18.69 6.75 -13.17
CA SER A 60 19.81 7.35 -12.43
C SER A 60 21.00 6.40 -12.22
N GLU A 61 20.78 5.09 -12.26
CA GLU A 61 21.82 4.08 -12.05
C GLU A 61 21.99 3.17 -13.28
N PRO A 62 23.01 2.29 -13.35
CA PRO A 62 23.10 1.24 -14.36
C PRO A 62 22.11 0.09 -14.12
N ARG A 63 21.83 -0.72 -15.15
CA ARG A 63 20.99 -1.93 -14.98
C ARG A 63 21.60 -2.89 -13.95
N GLY A 64 20.74 -3.56 -13.18
CA GLY A 64 21.13 -4.43 -12.07
C GLY A 64 21.20 -3.72 -10.72
N HIS A 65 21.36 -2.39 -10.71
CA HIS A 65 21.30 -1.57 -9.50
C HIS A 65 20.01 -0.73 -9.40
N ARG A 66 19.39 -0.40 -10.55
CA ARG A 66 18.08 0.28 -10.60
C ARG A 66 16.98 -0.50 -9.86
N LEU A 67 16.14 0.23 -9.14
CA LEU A 67 14.94 -0.25 -8.44
C LEU A 67 13.67 0.48 -8.96
N PRO A 68 13.27 0.27 -10.22
CA PRO A 68 12.16 1.00 -10.84
C PRO A 68 10.80 0.75 -10.16
N VAL A 69 10.58 -0.43 -9.55
CA VAL A 69 9.34 -0.69 -8.81
C VAL A 69 9.32 0.12 -7.51
N ASP A 70 10.42 0.15 -6.76
CA ASP A 70 10.56 1.00 -5.57
C ASP A 70 10.35 2.49 -5.89
N PHE A 71 10.91 2.95 -7.02
CA PHE A 71 10.78 4.33 -7.47
C PHE A 71 9.31 4.69 -7.81
N LEU A 72 8.62 3.84 -8.58
CA LEU A 72 7.20 4.03 -8.87
C LEU A 72 6.36 3.99 -7.60
N PHE A 73 6.56 3.00 -6.73
CA PHE A 73 5.74 2.84 -5.53
C PHE A 73 5.90 4.02 -4.57
N ARG A 74 7.10 4.59 -4.46
CA ARG A 74 7.35 5.79 -3.66
C ARG A 74 6.55 6.99 -4.17
N SER A 75 6.64 7.30 -5.46
CA SER A 75 5.90 8.42 -6.05
C SER A 75 4.38 8.18 -6.03
N LEU A 76 3.93 6.96 -6.32
CA LEU A 76 2.53 6.56 -6.23
C LEU A 76 1.97 6.76 -4.82
N ALA A 77 2.73 6.37 -3.78
CA ALA A 77 2.33 6.55 -2.39
C ALA A 77 2.18 8.03 -2.04
N GLN A 78 3.16 8.86 -2.42
CA GLN A 78 3.15 10.31 -2.16
C GLN A 78 1.99 11.03 -2.85
N ASP A 79 1.62 10.59 -4.06
CA ASP A 79 0.58 11.22 -4.87
C ASP A 79 -0.83 10.74 -4.50
N GLN A 80 -1.00 9.43 -4.24
CA GLN A 80 -2.32 8.82 -4.05
C GLN A 80 -2.66 8.50 -2.59
N HIS A 81 -1.72 8.64 -1.68
CA HIS A 81 -1.87 8.35 -0.25
C HIS A 81 -2.55 7.00 0.02
N GLU A 82 -3.63 6.98 0.82
CA GLU A 82 -4.39 5.77 1.15
C GLU A 82 -5.05 5.07 -0.05
N ARG A 83 -5.11 5.72 -1.21
CA ARG A 83 -5.62 5.13 -2.45
C ARG A 83 -4.56 4.36 -3.22
N ALA A 84 -3.28 4.47 -2.84
CA ALA A 84 -2.20 3.70 -3.45
C ALA A 84 -2.35 2.20 -3.13
N ILE A 85 -2.23 1.37 -4.15
CA ILE A 85 -2.23 -0.09 -4.00
C ILE A 85 -0.99 -0.65 -4.70
N GLY A 86 -0.13 -1.29 -3.93
CA GLY A 86 1.08 -1.96 -4.42
C GLY A 86 0.85 -3.46 -4.51
N ILE A 87 1.13 -4.05 -5.67
CA ILE A 87 1.10 -5.50 -5.87
C ILE A 87 2.49 -5.94 -6.35
N VAL A 88 3.16 -6.79 -5.56
CA VAL A 88 4.45 -7.39 -5.90
C VAL A 88 4.23 -8.81 -6.38
N LEU A 89 4.59 -9.08 -7.64
CA LEU A 89 4.48 -10.40 -8.28
C LEU A 89 5.86 -11.09 -8.34
N SER A 90 5.87 -12.31 -8.86
CA SER A 90 7.05 -13.13 -9.13
C SER A 90 8.14 -12.34 -9.85
N GLY A 91 9.37 -12.45 -9.35
CA GLY A 91 10.55 -11.77 -9.86
C GLY A 91 11.77 -12.00 -8.98
N THR A 92 12.96 -11.75 -9.53
CA THR A 92 14.23 -11.90 -8.81
C THR A 92 14.64 -10.61 -8.12
N GLY A 93 15.44 -10.70 -7.05
CA GLY A 93 15.97 -9.53 -6.35
C GLY A 93 15.01 -8.97 -5.29
N SER A 94 15.18 -7.70 -4.95
CA SER A 94 14.44 -7.04 -3.85
C SER A 94 13.68 -5.79 -4.28
N ASP A 95 13.56 -5.53 -5.59
CA ASP A 95 12.83 -4.37 -6.09
C ASP A 95 11.35 -4.45 -5.71
N GLY A 96 10.82 -3.34 -5.20
CA GLY A 96 9.49 -3.24 -4.59
C GLY A 96 9.49 -3.33 -3.07
N ALA A 97 10.56 -3.82 -2.42
CA ALA A 97 10.58 -3.96 -0.96
C ALA A 97 10.59 -2.61 -0.20
N GLN A 98 11.31 -1.59 -0.69
CA GLN A 98 11.24 -0.26 -0.06
C GLN A 98 9.95 0.46 -0.45
N GLY A 99 9.50 0.28 -1.68
CA GLY A 99 8.29 0.86 -2.23
C GLY A 99 7.04 0.44 -1.49
N VAL A 100 6.91 -0.84 -1.11
CA VAL A 100 5.76 -1.29 -0.31
C VAL A 100 5.73 -0.65 1.07
N ARG A 101 6.89 -0.33 1.67
CA ARG A 101 6.93 0.46 2.91
C ARG A 101 6.42 1.88 2.66
N SER A 102 6.84 2.52 1.57
CA SER A 102 6.33 3.86 1.22
C SER A 102 4.81 3.87 1.01
N ILE A 103 4.26 2.88 0.31
CA ILE A 103 2.80 2.72 0.16
C ILE A 103 2.14 2.55 1.52
N LYS A 104 2.74 1.75 2.41
CA LYS A 104 2.20 1.55 3.75
C LYS A 104 2.25 2.82 4.61
N ASP A 105 3.36 3.55 4.53
CA ASP A 105 3.59 4.81 5.23
C ASP A 105 2.46 5.80 4.97
N GLU A 106 1.98 5.83 3.73
CA GLU A 106 0.87 6.67 3.29
C GLU A 106 -0.53 6.03 3.47
N GLY A 107 -0.59 4.81 4.00
CA GLY A 107 -1.85 4.11 4.31
C GLY A 107 -2.50 3.43 3.14
N GLY A 108 -1.73 3.12 2.10
CA GLY A 108 -2.16 2.28 0.99
C GLY A 108 -2.31 0.80 1.35
N LEU A 109 -2.69 0.01 0.36
CA LEU A 109 -2.77 -1.45 0.44
C LEU A 109 -1.54 -2.09 -0.20
N VAL A 110 -1.00 -3.13 0.43
CA VAL A 110 0.09 -3.93 -0.15
C VAL A 110 -0.33 -5.38 -0.27
N ILE A 111 -0.20 -5.95 -1.47
CA ILE A 111 -0.39 -7.37 -1.75
C ILE A 111 0.94 -7.92 -2.30
N ALA A 112 1.36 -9.08 -1.82
CA ALA A 112 2.47 -9.82 -2.40
C ALA A 112 1.98 -11.18 -2.90
N GLN A 113 2.58 -11.66 -3.98
CA GLN A 113 2.38 -13.02 -4.45
C GLN A 113 2.88 -14.00 -3.39
N SER A 114 2.11 -15.05 -3.10
CA SER A 114 2.57 -16.12 -2.21
C SER A 114 3.82 -16.78 -2.82
N PRO A 115 4.92 -16.95 -2.06
CA PRO A 115 6.16 -17.54 -2.57
C PRO A 115 5.95 -18.89 -3.26
N ASP A 116 5.04 -19.71 -2.73
CA ASP A 116 4.72 -21.05 -3.26
C ASP A 116 4.07 -21.02 -4.66
N SER A 117 3.52 -19.89 -5.07
CA SER A 117 2.93 -19.71 -6.40
C SER A 117 3.86 -18.97 -7.38
N ALA A 118 5.02 -18.50 -6.91
CA ALA A 118 5.95 -17.69 -7.70
C ALA A 118 6.98 -18.58 -8.41
N GLU A 119 7.23 -18.32 -9.69
CA GLU A 119 8.34 -18.95 -10.41
C GLU A 119 9.69 -18.44 -9.87
N TYR A 120 9.75 -17.16 -9.53
CA TYR A 120 10.87 -16.51 -8.86
C TYR A 120 10.35 -15.78 -7.62
N ASP A 121 10.70 -16.28 -6.44
CA ASP A 121 10.14 -15.80 -5.17
C ASP A 121 10.95 -14.68 -4.50
N GLY A 122 12.03 -14.20 -5.12
CA GLY A 122 12.91 -13.18 -4.57
C GLY A 122 12.20 -11.87 -4.21
N MET A 123 11.52 -11.26 -5.19
CA MET A 123 10.78 -10.00 -4.98
C MET A 123 9.61 -10.19 -3.99
N PRO A 124 8.75 -11.22 -4.12
CA PRO A 124 7.70 -11.47 -3.14
C PRO A 124 8.22 -11.69 -1.72
N ARG A 125 9.24 -12.53 -1.52
CA ARG A 125 9.84 -12.74 -0.20
C ARG A 125 10.42 -11.46 0.38
N SER A 126 11.09 -10.65 -0.45
CA SER A 126 11.66 -9.38 -0.01
C SER A 126 10.57 -8.41 0.44
N ALA A 127 9.45 -8.34 -0.28
CA ALA A 127 8.29 -7.55 0.11
C ALA A 127 7.66 -8.08 1.42
N ILE A 128 7.46 -9.39 1.55
CA ILE A 128 6.90 -10.03 2.75
C ILE A 128 7.79 -9.79 3.98
N ALA A 129 9.10 -9.92 3.84
CA ALA A 129 10.08 -9.71 4.91
C ALA A 129 10.07 -8.29 5.49
N THR A 130 9.44 -7.31 4.81
CA THR A 130 9.22 -5.98 5.37
C THR A 130 8.21 -5.95 6.52
N GLY A 131 7.35 -6.96 6.66
CA GLY A 131 6.32 -7.05 7.67
C GLY A 131 5.12 -6.11 7.45
N VAL A 132 5.05 -5.43 6.30
CA VAL A 132 3.97 -4.46 6.00
C VAL A 132 2.96 -4.92 4.94
N VAL A 133 3.17 -6.10 4.35
CA VAL A 133 2.23 -6.71 3.39
C VAL A 133 0.90 -7.02 4.08
N ASP A 134 -0.22 -6.58 3.49
CA ASP A 134 -1.56 -6.86 4.00
C ASP A 134 -2.05 -8.26 3.58
N TYR A 135 -1.65 -8.72 2.39
CA TYR A 135 -2.08 -9.98 1.81
C TYR A 135 -0.96 -10.72 1.09
N GLU A 136 -0.81 -12.01 1.41
CA GLU A 136 0.00 -12.97 0.68
C GLU A 136 -0.94 -13.92 -0.07
N LEU A 137 -1.04 -13.77 -1.38
CA LEU A 137 -2.07 -14.46 -2.19
C LEU A 137 -1.47 -15.07 -3.45
N ALA A 138 -2.07 -16.15 -3.94
CA ALA A 138 -1.80 -16.60 -5.30
C ALA A 138 -2.40 -15.60 -6.31
N PRO A 139 -1.81 -15.42 -7.51
CA PRO A 139 -2.32 -14.47 -8.50
C PRO A 139 -3.79 -14.65 -8.88
N ALA A 140 -4.31 -15.88 -8.79
CA ALA A 140 -5.72 -16.18 -9.06
C ALA A 140 -6.69 -15.54 -8.05
N ASP A 141 -6.26 -15.34 -6.80
CA ASP A 141 -7.09 -14.81 -5.71
C ASP A 141 -7.01 -13.28 -5.58
N MET A 142 -5.92 -12.68 -6.10
CA MET A 142 -5.68 -11.24 -5.98
C MET A 142 -6.79 -10.35 -6.57
N PRO A 143 -7.38 -10.63 -7.76
CA PRO A 143 -8.38 -9.75 -8.35
C PRO A 143 -9.63 -9.62 -7.49
N ALA A 144 -10.13 -10.73 -6.96
CA ALA A 144 -11.30 -10.73 -6.09
C ALA A 144 -11.05 -9.92 -4.82
N GLN A 145 -9.88 -10.10 -4.21
CA GLN A 145 -9.49 -9.36 -3.01
C GLN A 145 -9.31 -7.86 -3.28
N LEU A 146 -8.68 -7.51 -4.41
CA LEU A 146 -8.47 -6.13 -4.82
C LEU A 146 -9.80 -5.40 -5.02
N ILE A 147 -10.75 -6.02 -5.74
CA ILE A 147 -12.08 -5.46 -5.98
C ILE A 147 -12.83 -5.28 -4.66
N ALA A 148 -12.84 -6.31 -3.80
CA ALA A 148 -13.51 -6.25 -2.51
C ALA A 148 -12.96 -5.12 -1.63
N TYR A 149 -11.63 -4.97 -1.55
CA TYR A 149 -11.01 -3.86 -0.85
C TYR A 149 -11.37 -2.50 -1.46
N ALA A 150 -11.21 -2.34 -2.77
CA ALA A 150 -11.44 -1.07 -3.46
C ALA A 150 -12.90 -0.60 -3.32
N THR A 151 -13.87 -1.50 -3.52
CA THR A 151 -15.31 -1.20 -3.33
C THR A 151 -15.59 -0.73 -1.91
N ARG A 152 -14.86 -1.22 -0.92
CA ARG A 152 -15.10 -0.90 0.49
C ARG A 152 -14.38 0.36 0.93
N ALA A 153 -13.07 0.42 0.74
CA ALA A 153 -12.24 1.55 1.12
C ALA A 153 -12.65 2.83 0.37
N LEU A 154 -12.97 2.72 -0.93
CA LEU A 154 -13.37 3.86 -1.75
C LEU A 154 -14.88 4.11 -1.74
N GLY A 155 -15.70 3.06 -1.58
CA GLY A 155 -17.16 3.19 -1.50
C GLY A 155 -17.66 3.77 -0.17
N THR A 156 -16.92 3.62 0.94
CA THR A 156 -17.30 4.22 2.23
C THR A 156 -17.22 5.74 2.24
N HIS A 157 -16.50 6.37 1.29
CA HIS A 157 -16.44 7.83 1.17
C HIS A 157 -17.73 8.47 0.61
N GLN A 158 -18.69 7.70 0.09
CA GLN A 158 -19.93 8.27 -0.47
C GLN A 158 -21.24 7.88 0.24
N GLY A 159 -21.24 7.14 1.36
CA GLY A 159 -22.55 6.65 1.84
C GLY A 159 -22.68 6.06 3.24
N SER A 160 -21.74 6.23 4.16
CA SER A 160 -22.01 5.92 5.57
C SER A 160 -22.14 7.20 6.36
N VAL A 161 -23.32 7.83 6.28
CA VAL A 161 -23.83 8.64 7.40
C VAL A 161 -23.66 7.75 8.63
N ALA A 162 -22.75 8.12 9.53
CA ALA A 162 -22.57 7.43 10.79
C ALA A 162 -23.96 7.28 11.41
N LYS A 163 -24.46 6.04 11.52
CA LYS A 163 -25.81 5.78 12.07
C LYS A 163 -25.96 6.32 13.50
N ASP A 164 -24.84 6.67 14.16
CA ASP A 164 -24.75 7.49 15.35
C ASP A 164 -23.26 7.92 15.57
N PRO A 165 -22.91 9.22 15.49
CA PRO A 165 -21.55 9.70 15.75
C PRO A 165 -21.07 9.35 17.16
N SER A 166 -21.96 9.41 18.16
CA SER A 166 -21.61 9.17 19.56
C SER A 166 -21.18 7.72 19.80
N ARG A 167 -21.85 6.78 19.14
CA ARG A 167 -21.53 5.35 19.21
C ARG A 167 -20.21 5.01 18.52
N SER A 168 -19.90 5.72 17.43
CA SER A 168 -18.62 5.55 16.72
C SER A 168 -17.44 5.99 17.59
N ASP A 169 -17.59 7.08 18.33
CA ASP A 169 -16.59 7.55 19.30
C ASP A 169 -16.40 6.57 20.45
N GLU A 170 -17.49 5.96 20.94
CA GLU A 170 -17.41 4.96 22.01
C GLU A 170 -16.67 3.69 21.55
N ASP A 171 -16.97 3.20 20.36
CA ASP A 171 -16.29 2.03 19.80
C ASP A 171 -14.81 2.32 19.50
N LEU A 172 -14.46 3.54 19.07
CA LEU A 172 -13.06 3.94 18.90
C LEU A 172 -12.30 3.94 20.24
N LYS A 173 -12.93 4.44 21.31
CA LYS A 173 -12.34 4.35 22.67
C LYS A 173 -12.11 2.90 23.10
N LYS A 174 -13.02 1.98 22.79
CA LYS A 174 -12.83 0.55 23.06
C LYS A 174 -11.62 -0.02 22.32
N ILE A 175 -11.41 0.37 21.05
CA ILE A 175 -10.23 -0.02 20.28
C ILE A 175 -8.95 0.49 20.95
N MET A 176 -8.93 1.75 21.40
CA MET A 176 -7.76 2.31 22.10
C MET A 176 -7.45 1.59 23.42
N ILE A 177 -8.49 1.17 24.16
CA ILE A 177 -8.33 0.36 25.38
C ILE A 177 -7.72 -1.00 25.05
N LEU A 178 -8.21 -1.68 24.01
CA LEU A 178 -7.66 -2.97 23.56
C LEU A 178 -6.18 -2.82 23.16
N LEU A 179 -5.86 -1.79 22.38
CA LEU A 179 -4.48 -1.48 21.99
C LEU A 179 -3.57 -1.30 23.20
N ARG A 180 -3.98 -0.44 24.14
CA ARG A 180 -3.20 -0.18 25.36
C ARG A 180 -3.02 -1.42 26.22
N ALA A 181 -4.04 -2.27 26.33
CA ALA A 181 -3.97 -3.50 27.12
C ALA A 181 -2.96 -4.51 26.56
N GLN A 182 -2.86 -4.63 25.23
CA GLN A 182 -1.93 -5.59 24.60
C GLN A 182 -0.52 -5.02 24.45
N THR A 183 -0.38 -3.73 24.09
CA THR A 183 0.91 -3.16 23.67
C THR A 183 1.54 -2.25 24.72
N GLY A 184 0.78 -1.81 25.72
CA GLY A 184 1.22 -0.85 26.73
C GLY A 184 1.29 0.60 26.24
N HIS A 185 1.03 0.87 24.96
CA HIS A 185 1.11 2.21 24.38
C HIS A 185 -0.18 3.00 24.58
N ASP A 186 -0.05 4.25 25.05
CA ASP A 186 -1.16 5.19 25.14
C ASP A 186 -1.27 6.01 23.85
N PHE A 187 -2.44 5.95 23.21
CA PHE A 187 -2.77 6.68 21.99
C PHE A 187 -3.55 7.97 22.26
N SER A 188 -3.72 8.39 23.51
CA SER A 188 -4.47 9.60 23.89
C SER A 188 -3.98 10.89 23.21
N GLN A 189 -2.69 10.96 22.86
CA GLN A 189 -2.07 12.11 22.19
C GLN A 189 -2.13 12.06 20.66
N TYR A 190 -2.62 10.96 20.08
CA TYR A 190 -2.74 10.82 18.63
C TYR A 190 -3.96 11.59 18.12
N LYS A 191 -3.83 12.21 16.94
CA LYS A 191 -4.95 12.90 16.28
C LYS A 191 -6.09 11.89 16.03
N PRO A 192 -7.31 12.14 16.53
CA PRO A 192 -8.44 11.21 16.37
C PRO A 192 -8.73 10.85 14.91
N SER A 193 -8.58 11.81 13.99
CA SER A 193 -8.76 11.60 12.55
C SER A 193 -7.78 10.58 11.97
N THR A 194 -6.52 10.58 12.41
CA THR A 194 -5.52 9.59 11.98
C THR A 194 -5.90 8.19 12.47
N ILE A 195 -6.28 8.05 13.74
CA ILE A 195 -6.68 6.75 14.31
C ILE A 195 -7.91 6.22 13.58
N GLN A 196 -8.92 7.06 13.35
CA GLN A 196 -10.13 6.67 12.65
C GLN A 196 -9.84 6.23 11.20
N ARG A 197 -9.00 6.98 10.47
CA ARG A 197 -8.61 6.61 9.10
C ARG A 197 -7.88 5.27 9.05
N ARG A 198 -6.87 5.05 9.89
CA ARG A 198 -6.10 3.79 9.96
C ARG A 198 -6.98 2.61 10.40
N THR A 199 -7.85 2.82 11.38
CA THR A 199 -8.85 1.84 11.81
C THR A 199 -9.79 1.46 10.67
N THR A 200 -10.32 2.45 9.95
CA THR A 200 -11.24 2.22 8.82
C THR A 200 -10.53 1.48 7.67
N ARG A 201 -9.25 1.78 7.42
CA ARG A 201 -8.42 1.02 6.48
C ARG A 201 -8.30 -0.45 6.87
N ARG A 202 -7.93 -0.75 8.13
CA ARG A 202 -7.84 -2.13 8.63
C ARG A 202 -9.18 -2.86 8.58
N MET A 203 -10.27 -2.15 8.86
CA MET A 203 -11.63 -2.68 8.65
C MET A 203 -11.91 -3.04 7.19
N ALA A 204 -11.45 -2.22 6.24
CA ALA A 204 -11.60 -2.49 4.81
C ALA A 204 -10.76 -3.68 4.35
N VAL A 205 -9.56 -3.87 4.92
CA VAL A 205 -8.75 -5.08 4.76
C VAL A 205 -9.63 -6.28 5.14
N HIS A 206 -10.09 -6.38 6.38
CA HIS A 206 -10.86 -7.54 6.87
C HIS A 206 -12.32 -7.62 6.41
N GLN A 207 -12.77 -6.76 5.50
CA GLN A 207 -14.17 -6.72 5.06
C GLN A 207 -15.16 -6.53 6.24
N ILE A 208 -14.79 -5.80 7.28
CA ILE A 208 -15.63 -5.50 8.47
C ILE A 208 -16.30 -4.12 8.38
N GLY A 209 -17.62 -4.08 8.44
CA GLY A 209 -18.38 -2.90 7.97
C GLY A 209 -18.73 -1.88 9.06
N THR A 210 -18.46 -2.22 10.32
CA THR A 210 -18.83 -1.41 11.48
C THR A 210 -17.74 -1.49 12.54
N LEU A 211 -17.50 -0.39 13.26
CA LEU A 211 -16.55 -0.33 14.36
C LEU A 211 -16.89 -1.35 15.45
N ALA A 212 -18.17 -1.48 15.81
CA ALA A 212 -18.64 -2.49 16.76
C ALA A 212 -18.24 -3.93 16.37
N SER A 213 -18.33 -4.29 15.08
CA SER A 213 -17.90 -5.62 14.62
C SER A 213 -16.38 -5.76 14.62
N TYR A 214 -15.66 -4.67 14.37
CA TYR A 214 -14.21 -4.64 14.41
C TYR A 214 -13.66 -4.78 15.83
N VAL A 215 -14.31 -4.15 16.83
CA VAL A 215 -14.00 -4.36 18.25
C VAL A 215 -14.09 -5.84 18.62
N ARG A 216 -15.17 -6.54 18.22
CA ARG A 216 -15.31 -7.98 18.48
C ARG A 216 -14.23 -8.79 17.78
N TYR A 217 -13.88 -8.41 16.55
CA TYR A 217 -12.82 -9.07 15.79
C TYR A 217 -11.45 -8.93 16.45
N LEU A 218 -11.10 -7.73 16.91
CA LEU A 218 -9.85 -7.45 17.63
C LEU A 218 -9.75 -8.24 18.94
N GLN A 219 -10.85 -8.43 19.66
CA GLN A 219 -10.88 -9.25 20.88
C GLN A 219 -10.58 -10.73 20.62
N GLN A 220 -10.87 -11.22 19.42
CA GLN A 220 -10.68 -12.63 19.04
C GLN A 220 -9.38 -12.86 18.26
N THR A 221 -8.73 -11.79 17.79
CA THR A 221 -7.61 -11.87 16.84
C THR A 221 -6.43 -11.00 17.32
N PRO A 222 -5.58 -11.51 18.23
CA PRO A 222 -4.44 -10.75 18.76
C PRO A 222 -3.48 -10.26 17.67
N LEU A 223 -3.27 -11.05 16.62
CA LEU A 223 -2.44 -10.68 15.46
C LEU A 223 -2.96 -9.44 14.73
N GLU A 224 -4.29 -9.25 14.68
CA GLU A 224 -4.85 -8.05 14.07
C GLU A 224 -4.61 -6.81 14.92
N LEU A 225 -4.66 -6.96 16.24
CA LEU A 225 -4.38 -5.87 17.15
C LEU A 225 -2.93 -5.40 17.01
N GLU A 226 -1.99 -6.33 16.88
CA GLU A 226 -0.59 -6.00 16.55
C GLU A 226 -0.45 -5.34 15.17
N ALA A 227 -1.20 -5.80 14.17
CA ALA A 227 -1.17 -5.20 12.84
C ALA A 227 -1.74 -3.78 12.84
N LEU A 228 -2.86 -3.52 13.55
CA LEU A 228 -3.40 -2.19 13.76
C LEU A 228 -2.42 -1.30 14.54
N PHE A 229 -1.79 -1.84 15.57
CA PHE A 229 -0.76 -1.14 16.33
C PHE A 229 0.39 -0.68 15.41
N ARG A 230 0.95 -1.58 14.59
CA ARG A 230 1.97 -1.23 13.59
C ARG A 230 1.44 -0.16 12.63
N ASP A 231 0.23 -0.32 12.11
CA ASP A 231 -0.40 0.63 11.19
C ASP A 231 -0.57 2.05 11.78
N LEU A 232 -0.76 2.14 13.11
CA LEU A 232 -0.86 3.41 13.82
C LEU A 232 0.49 4.07 14.06
N LEU A 233 1.56 3.30 14.26
CA LEU A 233 2.92 3.83 14.40
C LEU A 233 3.50 4.35 13.07
N ILE A 234 2.99 3.82 11.96
CA ILE A 234 3.40 4.17 10.62
C ILE A 234 3.05 5.64 10.31
N GLY A 235 4.10 6.45 10.08
CA GLY A 235 4.02 7.89 9.86
C GLY A 235 4.27 8.76 11.10
N VAL A 236 4.35 8.19 12.31
CA VAL A 236 4.72 8.95 13.53
C VAL A 236 6.23 8.97 13.75
N THR A 237 6.98 8.07 13.10
CA THR A 237 8.44 8.06 13.11
C THR A 237 9.08 9.25 12.38
N SER A 238 8.33 9.96 11.51
CA SER A 238 8.78 11.27 10.99
C SER A 238 8.54 12.40 12.00
N PHE A 239 7.47 12.30 12.81
CA PHE A 239 7.12 13.28 13.83
C PHE A 239 8.08 13.26 15.04
N PHE A 240 8.77 12.13 15.28
CA PHE A 240 9.81 12.00 16.30
C PHE A 240 11.23 12.30 15.82
N ARG A 241 11.43 12.75 14.56
CA ARG A 241 12.67 13.42 14.17
C ARG A 241 12.61 14.86 14.64
N ASP A 242 12.68 15.06 15.95
CA ASP A 242 12.95 16.38 16.51
C ASP A 242 14.47 16.62 16.43
N PRO A 243 14.97 17.52 15.56
CA PRO A 243 16.39 17.82 15.47
C PRO A 243 16.96 18.33 16.81
N GLU A 244 16.11 18.92 17.66
CA GLU A 244 16.49 19.41 18.98
C GLU A 244 16.72 18.27 19.98
N ALA A 245 16.08 17.10 19.82
CA ALA A 245 16.30 15.94 20.69
C ALA A 245 17.68 15.29 20.46
N PHE A 246 18.27 15.45 19.27
CA PHE A 246 19.63 14.95 18.97
C PHE A 246 20.74 15.85 19.52
N LYS A 247 20.51 17.16 19.67
CA LYS A 247 21.50 18.10 20.22
C LYS A 247 21.84 17.82 21.70
N VAL A 248 20.97 17.14 22.44
CA VAL A 248 21.20 16.81 23.85
C VAL A 248 22.16 15.62 24.02
N LEU A 249 22.41 14.85 22.96
CA LEU A 249 23.30 13.68 22.99
C LEU A 249 24.72 13.96 22.43
N GLU A 250 24.97 15.16 21.90
CA GLU A 250 26.29 15.62 21.45
C GLU A 250 26.94 16.65 22.39
N GLY A 251 26.40 16.81 23.61
CA GLY A 251 26.92 17.69 24.66
C GLY A 251 27.78 16.97 25.69
#